data_AF-B4N9H4-F1
#
_entry.id   AF-B4N9H4-F1
#
_cell.length_a   1.000
_cell.length_b   1.000
_cell.length_c   1.000
_cell.angle_alpha   90.00
_cell.angle_beta   90.00
_cell.angle_gamma   90.00
#
_symmetry.space_group_name_H-M   'P 1'
#
loop_
_entity.id
_entity.type
_entity.pdbx_description
1 polymer ?
#
loop_
_entity_poly.entity_id
_entity_poly.type
_entity_poly.pdbx_seq_one_letter_code
_entity_poly.pdbx_strand_id
1 'polypeptide(L)'
;MKLNSVLLLICATSVLGYTNATDVRPCPKSKAKALQAGDVTISNCPKSKCILKRNTEASIMMKLKPDRDFQELNSDIQGIILDVPLPFPGYYGTSACPHIYDESGENKVGCPLKAGQTYLYKNSFKILPVYPTVSLEIHWGLGDKEGDVGCFQIPAKIKA
;
A
#
# COMPACT_ATOMS: atom_id res chain seq x y z
N MET A 1 45.34 -42.34 18.13
CA MET A 1 44.00 -42.58 18.70
C MET A 1 43.18 -41.30 18.57
N LYS A 2 42.16 -41.35 17.70
CA LYS A 2 40.98 -40.45 17.55
C LYS A 2 41.19 -38.93 17.48
N LEU A 3 41.22 -38.43 16.25
CA LEU A 3 40.90 -37.06 15.85
C LEU A 3 39.36 -36.91 15.81
N ASN A 4 38.79 -36.02 16.63
CA ASN A 4 37.33 -35.83 16.71
C ASN A 4 36.95 -34.53 15.95
N SER A 5 36.47 -34.69 14.72
CA SER A 5 35.87 -33.61 13.93
C SER A 5 34.50 -33.26 14.50
N VAL A 6 34.36 -32.05 15.06
CA VAL A 6 33.04 -31.46 15.36
C VAL A 6 32.68 -30.55 14.19
N LEU A 7 31.86 -31.07 13.27
CA LEU A 7 31.29 -30.31 12.18
C LEU A 7 30.11 -29.48 12.74
N LEU A 8 30.34 -28.19 12.98
CA LEU A 8 29.30 -27.23 13.37
C LEU A 8 28.43 -26.91 12.14
N LEU A 9 27.31 -27.62 11.97
CA LEU A 9 26.25 -27.23 11.03
C LEU A 9 25.49 -26.03 11.64
N ILE A 10 25.81 -24.83 11.18
CA ILE A 10 25.02 -23.62 11.45
C ILE A 10 23.80 -23.68 10.52
N CYS A 11 22.66 -24.15 11.06
CA CYS A 11 21.39 -24.14 10.36
C CYS A 11 20.86 -22.70 10.35
N ALA A 12 21.16 -21.95 9.29
CA ALA A 12 20.58 -20.63 9.05
C ALA A 12 19.08 -20.82 8.79
N THR A 13 18.29 -20.70 9.85
CA THR A 13 16.84 -20.67 9.78
C THR A 13 16.45 -19.33 9.16
N SER A 14 16.28 -19.33 7.84
CA SER A 14 15.64 -18.23 7.12
C SER A 14 14.22 -18.10 7.65
N VAL A 15 13.97 -17.04 8.43
CA VAL A 15 12.61 -16.62 8.79
C VAL A 15 11.93 -16.22 7.49
N LEU A 16 11.20 -17.16 6.89
CA LEU A 16 10.27 -16.88 5.81
C LEU A 16 9.16 -16.01 6.40
N GLY A 17 9.31 -14.68 6.28
CA GLY A 17 8.23 -13.75 6.55
C GLY A 17 7.08 -14.06 5.60
N TYR A 18 5.97 -14.58 6.12
CA TYR A 18 4.74 -14.77 5.36
C TYR A 18 4.18 -13.40 4.96
N THR A 19 4.51 -12.92 3.76
CA THR A 19 3.80 -11.79 3.16
C THR A 19 2.42 -12.30 2.72
N ASN A 20 1.43 -12.16 3.59
CA ASN A 20 0.05 -12.47 3.25
C ASN A 20 -0.48 -11.34 2.37
N ALA A 21 -0.60 -11.60 1.06
CA ALA A 21 -1.19 -10.69 0.09
C ALA A 21 -2.56 -10.15 0.59
N THR A 22 -2.72 -8.83 0.54
CA THR A 22 -3.96 -8.16 0.94
C THR A 22 -5.01 -8.31 -0.17
N ASP A 23 -6.21 -8.77 0.15
CA ASP A 23 -7.32 -8.81 -0.81
C ASP A 23 -7.94 -7.42 -0.92
N VAL A 24 -8.07 -6.93 -2.14
CA VAL A 24 -8.50 -5.56 -2.43
C VAL A 24 -9.61 -5.55 -3.47
N ARG A 25 -10.56 -4.62 -3.31
CA ARG A 25 -11.67 -4.44 -4.24
C ARG A 25 -11.38 -3.31 -5.23
N PRO A 26 -11.85 -3.42 -6.48
CA PRO A 26 -11.71 -2.35 -7.45
C PRO A 26 -12.54 -1.13 -7.04
N CYS A 27 -12.06 0.06 -7.38
CA CYS A 27 -12.80 1.31 -7.16
C CYS A 27 -13.95 1.45 -8.18
N PRO A 28 -15.19 1.81 -7.75
CA PRO A 28 -16.36 1.82 -8.63
C PRO A 28 -16.28 2.70 -9.89
N LYS A 29 -15.47 3.77 -9.87
CA LYS A 29 -15.36 4.76 -10.97
C LYS A 29 -14.01 4.75 -11.66
N SER A 30 -13.06 3.92 -11.19
CA SER A 30 -11.72 3.90 -11.74
C SER A 30 -11.69 3.11 -13.05
N LYS A 31 -11.00 3.65 -14.05
CA LYS A 31 -10.72 2.95 -15.31
C LYS A 31 -9.35 2.27 -15.31
N ALA A 32 -8.57 2.46 -14.24
CA ALA A 32 -7.28 1.81 -14.08
C ALA A 32 -7.44 0.29 -14.12
N LYS A 33 -6.38 -0.40 -14.55
CA LYS A 33 -6.32 -1.86 -14.43
C LYS A 33 -6.54 -2.28 -12.97
N ALA A 34 -7.48 -3.20 -12.75
CA ALA A 34 -7.78 -3.68 -11.40
C ALA A 34 -6.55 -4.32 -10.74
N LEU A 35 -6.19 -3.77 -9.58
CA LEU A 35 -5.13 -4.30 -8.72
C LEU A 35 -5.57 -5.66 -8.18
N GLN A 36 -4.66 -6.63 -8.22
CA GLN A 36 -4.90 -8.00 -7.76
C GLN A 36 -4.37 -8.21 -6.34
N ALA A 37 -4.78 -9.33 -5.74
CA ALA A 37 -4.17 -9.79 -4.49
C ALA A 37 -2.65 -9.93 -4.68
N GLY A 38 -1.87 -9.17 -3.88
CA GLY A 38 -0.41 -9.15 -3.94
C GLY A 38 0.18 -7.91 -4.63
N ASP A 39 -0.61 -7.17 -5.40
CA ASP A 39 -0.20 -5.85 -5.90
C ASP A 39 -0.17 -4.83 -4.76
N VAL A 40 -0.98 -5.04 -3.72
CA VAL A 40 -1.04 -4.19 -2.53
C VAL A 40 -0.61 -4.97 -1.30
N THR A 41 0.29 -4.38 -0.52
CA THR A 41 0.68 -4.85 0.81
C THR A 41 0.52 -3.72 1.80
N ILE A 42 -0.18 -3.96 2.91
CA ILE A 42 -0.31 -3.00 4.02
C ILE A 42 0.18 -3.69 5.30
N SER A 43 1.08 -3.04 6.03
CA SER A 43 1.58 -3.62 7.29
C SER A 43 0.46 -3.77 8.30
N ASN A 44 0.50 -4.86 9.08
CA ASN A 44 -0.50 -5.20 10.09
C ASN A 44 -1.94 -5.34 9.57
N CYS A 45 -2.13 -5.58 8.26
CA CYS A 45 -3.43 -5.81 7.65
C CYS A 45 -3.55 -7.24 7.08
N PRO A 46 -4.12 -8.20 7.83
CA PRO A 46 -4.34 -9.56 7.31
C PRO A 46 -5.55 -9.63 6.35
N LYS A 47 -5.29 -10.12 5.13
CA LYS A 47 -6.15 -10.61 4.02
C LYS A 47 -7.52 -9.96 3.77
N SER A 48 -8.44 -9.88 4.74
CA SER A 48 -9.83 -9.48 4.49
C SER A 48 -10.30 -8.23 5.23
N LYS A 49 -9.60 -7.78 6.27
CA LYS A 49 -9.97 -6.57 7.03
C LYS A 49 -8.76 -5.97 7.76
N CYS A 50 -8.41 -4.73 7.44
CA CYS A 50 -7.33 -4.04 8.14
C CYS A 50 -7.74 -3.64 9.55
N ILE A 51 -6.93 -3.98 10.56
CA ILE A 51 -7.09 -3.46 11.92
C ILE A 51 -6.04 -2.39 12.14
N LEU A 52 -6.47 -1.13 12.14
CA LEU A 52 -5.60 0.04 12.31
C LEU A 52 -5.68 0.50 13.77
N LYS A 53 -4.59 0.31 14.52
CA LYS A 53 -4.53 0.75 15.93
C LYS A 53 -4.14 2.21 15.99
N ARG A 54 -4.78 2.99 16.86
CA ARG A 54 -4.37 4.38 17.12
C ARG A 54 -2.95 4.43 17.68
N ASN A 55 -2.33 5.59 17.50
CA ASN A 55 -0.96 5.83 17.93
C ASN A 55 0.04 4.83 17.33
N THR A 56 -0.25 4.33 16.13
CA THR A 56 0.64 3.48 15.36
C THR A 56 0.87 4.06 13.97
N GLU A 57 1.90 3.55 13.31
CA GLU A 57 2.22 3.85 11.93
C GLU A 57 2.08 2.57 11.10
N ALA A 58 1.36 2.69 9.99
CA ALA A 58 1.22 1.65 9.00
C ALA A 58 2.00 2.03 7.75
N SER A 59 2.46 1.03 7.01
CA SER A 59 3.14 1.21 5.73
C SER A 59 2.35 0.51 4.65
N ILE A 60 2.37 1.09 3.45
CA ILE A 60 1.75 0.55 2.25
C ILE A 60 2.80 0.43 1.15
N MET A 61 2.71 -0.65 0.39
CA MET A 61 3.33 -0.81 -0.90
C MET A 61 2.25 -1.16 -1.93
N MET A 62 2.30 -0.50 -3.07
CA MET A 62 1.39 -0.74 -4.18
C MET A 62 2.17 -0.82 -5.50
N LYS A 63 1.98 -1.93 -6.23
CA LYS A 63 2.53 -2.13 -7.57
C LYS A 63 1.67 -1.41 -8.59
N LEU A 64 2.30 -0.58 -9.40
CA LEU A 64 1.64 0.23 -10.43
C LEU A 64 2.20 -0.12 -11.80
N LYS A 65 1.32 -0.17 -12.81
CA LYS A 65 1.70 -0.31 -14.21
C LYS A 65 0.77 0.59 -15.05
N PRO A 66 1.19 1.83 -15.35
CA PRO A 66 0.36 2.77 -16.09
C PRO A 66 0.03 2.26 -17.49
N ASP A 67 -1.16 2.57 -17.99
CA ASP A 67 -1.55 2.36 -19.40
C ASP A 67 -1.28 3.60 -20.27
N ARG A 68 -1.10 4.76 -19.64
CA ARG A 68 -0.66 6.02 -20.22
C ARG A 68 0.44 6.69 -19.39
N ASP A 69 1.02 7.75 -19.91
CA ASP A 69 1.96 8.57 -19.17
C ASP A 69 1.24 9.43 -18.10
N PHE A 70 1.87 9.57 -16.94
CA PHE A 70 1.45 10.45 -15.84
C PHE A 70 2.57 11.44 -15.52
N GLN A 71 2.33 12.73 -15.75
CA GLN A 71 3.30 13.80 -15.44
C GLN A 71 3.29 14.16 -13.96
N GLU A 72 2.11 14.09 -13.36
CA GLU A 72 1.88 14.28 -11.94
C GLU A 72 1.12 13.07 -11.40
N LEU A 73 1.22 12.87 -10.09
CA LEU A 73 0.48 11.84 -9.40
C LEU A 73 0.05 12.41 -8.06
N ASN A 74 -1.25 12.46 -7.83
CA ASN A 74 -1.89 12.97 -6.63
C ASN A 74 -2.69 11.85 -5.97
N SER A 75 -2.79 11.92 -4.65
CA SER A 75 -3.51 10.95 -3.84
C SER A 75 -4.98 11.33 -3.68
N ASP A 76 -5.85 10.38 -3.94
CA ASP A 76 -7.26 10.39 -3.55
C ASP A 76 -7.46 9.35 -2.44
N ILE A 77 -7.14 9.72 -1.19
CA ILE A 77 -7.19 8.79 -0.05
C ILE A 77 -8.30 9.23 0.90
N GLN A 78 -9.28 8.34 1.11
CA GLN A 78 -10.49 8.64 1.87
C GLN A 78 -10.87 7.46 2.77
N GLY A 79 -11.49 7.77 3.90
CA GLY A 79 -12.23 6.81 4.70
C GLY A 79 -13.72 6.97 4.46
N ILE A 80 -14.39 5.91 4.02
CA ILE A 80 -15.84 5.89 3.79
C ILE A 80 -16.52 5.28 5.00
N ILE A 81 -17.33 6.08 5.69
CA ILE A 81 -18.10 5.68 6.88
C ILE A 81 -19.57 5.88 6.57
N LEU A 82 -20.36 4.80 6.58
CA LEU A 82 -21.79 4.86 6.25
C LEU A 82 -22.04 5.57 4.91
N ASP A 83 -21.28 5.18 3.88
CA ASP A 83 -21.30 5.76 2.52
C ASP A 83 -20.91 7.25 2.42
N VAL A 84 -20.46 7.87 3.51
CA VAL A 84 -19.92 9.23 3.51
C VAL A 84 -18.40 9.18 3.35
N PRO A 85 -17.83 9.67 2.23
CA PRO A 85 -16.40 9.79 2.05
C PRO A 85 -15.81 10.92 2.90
N LEU A 86 -14.79 10.62 3.69
CA LEU A 86 -14.03 11.59 4.47
C LEU A 86 -12.56 11.60 4.02
N PRO A 87 -12.02 12.75 3.58
CA PRO A 87 -10.62 12.89 3.21
C PRO A 87 -9.66 12.45 4.32
N PHE A 88 -8.59 11.72 3.97
CA PHE A 88 -7.58 11.33 4.95
C PHE A 88 -6.66 12.52 5.28
N PRO A 89 -6.65 13.04 6.53
CA PRO A 89 -5.96 14.28 6.85
C PRO A 89 -4.45 14.20 6.58
N GLY A 90 -3.93 15.13 5.79
CA GLY A 90 -2.50 15.21 5.43
C GLY A 90 -2.08 14.30 4.27
N TYR A 91 -2.97 13.45 3.77
CA TYR A 91 -2.68 12.53 2.67
C TYR A 91 -3.63 12.70 1.48
N TYR A 92 -4.80 13.31 1.65
CA TYR A 92 -5.70 13.61 0.55
C TYR A 92 -5.21 14.80 -0.27
N GLY A 93 -5.22 14.69 -1.60
CA GLY A 93 -4.86 15.75 -2.54
C GLY A 93 -3.37 16.12 -2.56
N THR A 94 -2.51 15.26 -2.02
CA THR A 94 -1.06 15.49 -1.95
C THR A 94 -0.32 14.78 -3.07
N SER A 95 0.87 15.27 -3.44
CA SER A 95 1.68 14.60 -4.45
C SER A 95 2.17 13.23 -3.96
N ALA A 96 1.93 12.20 -4.77
CA ALA A 96 2.42 10.85 -4.59
C ALA A 96 3.76 10.61 -5.31
N CYS A 97 4.21 11.51 -6.18
CA CYS A 97 5.49 11.40 -6.89
C CYS A 97 6.68 11.19 -5.94
N PRO A 98 6.79 11.86 -4.77
CA PRO A 98 7.86 11.59 -3.81
C PRO A 98 7.84 10.18 -3.20
N HIS A 99 6.88 9.34 -3.54
CA HIS A 99 6.71 8.00 -2.99
C HIS A 99 6.81 6.91 -4.07
N ILE A 100 7.28 7.27 -5.28
CA ILE A 100 7.44 6.33 -6.39
C ILE A 100 8.89 5.85 -6.50
N TYR A 101 9.01 4.54 -6.55
CA TYR A 101 10.25 3.79 -6.74
C TYR A 101 10.21 3.01 -8.06
N ASP A 102 11.38 2.63 -8.55
CA ASP A 102 11.54 1.67 -9.63
C ASP A 102 10.93 0.28 -9.30
N GLU A 103 10.90 -0.61 -10.28
CA GLU A 103 10.32 -1.96 -10.12
C GLU A 103 11.06 -2.80 -9.06
N SER A 104 12.37 -2.62 -8.87
CA SER A 104 13.13 -3.27 -7.79
C SER A 104 12.77 -2.67 -6.42
N GLY A 105 12.32 -1.42 -6.39
CA GLY A 105 11.96 -0.70 -5.18
C GLY A 105 13.15 -0.13 -4.42
N GLU A 106 14.31 -0.03 -5.06
CA GLU A 106 15.56 0.40 -4.46
C GLU A 106 15.78 1.90 -4.64
N ASN A 107 15.40 2.45 -5.81
CA ASN A 107 15.63 3.84 -6.15
C ASN A 107 14.31 4.60 -6.22
N LYS A 108 14.28 5.76 -5.58
CA LYS A 108 13.16 6.71 -5.71
C LYS A 108 13.29 7.45 -7.03
N VAL A 109 12.35 7.21 -7.95
CA VAL A 109 12.39 7.73 -9.33
C VAL A 109 11.42 8.88 -9.56
N GLY A 110 10.38 8.98 -8.74
CA GLY A 110 9.40 10.06 -8.87
C GLY A 110 8.55 9.98 -10.13
N CYS A 111 8.00 11.14 -10.52
CA CYS A 111 7.30 11.33 -11.78
C CYS A 111 8.25 11.97 -12.81
N PRO A 112 8.03 11.80 -14.13
CA PRO A 112 6.85 11.19 -14.75
C PRO A 112 6.86 9.65 -14.71
N LEU A 113 5.66 9.05 -14.65
CA LEU A 113 5.48 7.61 -14.87
C LEU A 113 5.17 7.35 -16.35
N LYS A 114 5.78 6.31 -16.91
CA LYS A 114 5.63 5.95 -18.33
C LYS A 114 4.69 4.77 -18.52
N ALA A 115 3.89 4.85 -19.59
CA ALA A 115 3.02 3.77 -20.01
C ALA A 115 3.79 2.45 -20.15
N GLY A 116 3.22 1.37 -19.64
CA GLY A 116 3.77 0.02 -19.72
C GLY A 116 4.94 -0.28 -18.78
N GLN A 117 5.49 0.71 -18.07
CA GLN A 117 6.55 0.48 -17.07
C GLN A 117 5.96 0.13 -15.70
N THR A 118 6.66 -0.73 -14.95
CA THR A 118 6.26 -1.10 -13.59
C THR A 118 6.94 -0.19 -12.58
N TYR A 119 6.18 0.27 -11.59
CA TYR A 119 6.67 1.07 -10.47
C TYR A 119 6.16 0.53 -9.14
N LEU A 120 6.85 0.88 -8.06
CA LEU A 120 6.39 0.64 -6.69
C LEU A 120 6.09 1.97 -6.00
N TYR A 121 4.83 2.16 -5.61
CA TYR A 121 4.47 3.20 -4.65
C TYR A 121 4.71 2.69 -3.23
N LYS A 122 5.47 3.44 -2.42
CA LYS A 122 5.75 3.12 -1.02
C LYS A 122 5.53 4.34 -0.14
N ASN A 123 4.64 4.21 0.84
CA ASN A 123 4.37 5.29 1.79
C ASN A 123 4.06 4.75 3.20
N SER A 124 4.17 5.62 4.20
CA SER A 124 3.77 5.34 5.58
C SER A 124 2.80 6.38 6.09
N PHE A 125 1.86 5.95 6.93
CA PHE A 125 0.81 6.80 7.45
C PHE A 125 0.50 6.54 8.92
N LYS A 126 0.24 7.62 9.64
CA LYS A 126 -0.05 7.60 11.07
C LYS A 126 -1.54 7.47 11.33
N ILE A 127 -1.90 6.61 12.28
CA ILE A 127 -3.26 6.50 12.79
C ILE A 127 -3.35 7.36 14.05
N LEU A 128 -3.83 8.59 13.91
CA LEU A 128 -3.77 9.58 14.98
C LEU A 128 -4.69 9.21 16.15
N PRO A 129 -4.32 9.56 17.40
CA PRO A 129 -5.14 9.30 18.58
C PRO A 129 -6.56 9.89 18.50
N VAL A 130 -6.72 11.01 17.78
CA VAL A 130 -8.00 11.70 17.61
C VAL A 130 -8.98 10.95 16.70
N TYR A 131 -8.52 10.00 15.88
CA TYR A 131 -9.40 9.29 14.95
C TYR A 131 -10.42 8.43 15.70
N PRO A 132 -11.71 8.38 15.31
CA PRO A 132 -12.72 7.61 16.03
C PRO A 132 -12.49 6.09 15.91
N THR A 133 -13.03 5.32 16.87
CA THR A 133 -13.07 3.85 16.77
C THR A 133 -14.27 3.49 15.92
N VAL A 134 -14.02 3.08 14.69
CA VAL A 134 -15.06 2.93 13.67
C VAL A 134 -14.66 1.85 12.67
N SER A 135 -15.66 1.17 12.09
CA SER A 135 -15.44 0.37 10.88
C SER A 135 -15.69 1.26 9.67
N LEU A 136 -14.81 1.21 8.70
CA LEU A 136 -14.85 2.04 7.51
C LEU A 136 -14.38 1.22 6.31
N GLU A 137 -14.61 1.74 5.12
CA GLU A 137 -13.92 1.31 3.92
C GLU A 137 -12.84 2.33 3.59
N ILE A 138 -11.61 1.88 3.38
CA ILE A 138 -10.53 2.74 2.89
C ILE A 138 -10.64 2.75 1.38
N HIS A 139 -10.69 3.94 0.80
CA HIS A 139 -10.48 4.19 -0.60
C HIS A 139 -9.06 4.74 -0.78
N TRP A 140 -8.27 4.11 -1.64
CA TRP A 140 -6.90 4.52 -1.94
C TRP A 140 -6.73 4.61 -3.46
N GLY A 141 -6.84 5.83 -3.98
CA GLY A 141 -6.58 6.16 -5.38
C GLY A 141 -5.29 6.96 -5.54
N LEU A 142 -4.56 6.69 -6.61
CA LEU A 142 -3.47 7.54 -7.09
C LEU A 142 -3.72 7.85 -8.56
N GLY A 143 -3.65 9.12 -8.94
CA GLY A 143 -3.96 9.55 -10.30
C GLY A 143 -3.69 11.01 -10.58
N ASP A 144 -4.14 11.47 -11.72
CA ASP A 144 -4.22 12.88 -12.07
C ASP A 144 -5.67 13.24 -12.45
N LYS A 145 -5.88 14.39 -13.07
CA LYS A 145 -7.21 14.88 -13.46
C LYS A 145 -7.91 14.01 -14.53
N GLU A 146 -7.14 13.23 -15.30
CA GLU A 146 -7.66 12.38 -16.37
C GLU A 146 -8.04 10.98 -15.88
N GLY A 147 -7.54 10.57 -14.71
CA GLY A 147 -7.92 9.32 -14.04
C GLY A 147 -6.82 8.72 -13.18
N ASP A 148 -7.07 7.52 -12.68
CA ASP A 148 -6.16 6.82 -11.78
C ASP A 148 -5.11 5.99 -12.54
N VAL A 149 -3.90 5.92 -12.00
CA VAL A 149 -2.91 4.88 -12.36
C VAL A 149 -3.17 3.58 -11.60
N GLY A 150 -3.77 3.68 -10.42
CA GLY A 150 -4.12 2.56 -9.56
C GLY A 150 -5.08 3.01 -8.46
N CYS A 151 -6.09 2.18 -8.21
CA CYS A 151 -7.09 2.46 -7.19
C CYS A 151 -7.59 1.16 -6.57
N PHE A 152 -7.75 1.14 -5.24
CA PHE A 152 -8.41 0.04 -4.56
C PHE A 152 -9.24 0.47 -3.35
N GLN A 153 -10.11 -0.43 -2.92
CA GLN A 153 -10.89 -0.33 -1.69
C GLN A 153 -10.67 -1.53 -0.78
N ILE A 154 -10.63 -1.30 0.53
CA ILE A 154 -10.46 -2.37 1.51
C ILE A 154 -11.24 -2.06 2.80
N PRO A 155 -11.94 -3.03 3.40
CA PRO A 155 -12.59 -2.79 4.68
C PRO A 155 -11.53 -2.68 5.79
N ALA A 156 -11.74 -1.74 6.70
CA ALA A 156 -10.86 -1.50 7.83
C ALA A 156 -11.65 -1.26 9.12
N LYS A 157 -10.95 -1.33 10.25
CA LYS A 157 -11.45 -0.91 11.55
C LYS A 157 -10.35 -0.19 12.31
N ILE A 158 -10.63 1.06 12.68
CA ILE A 158 -9.80 1.82 13.61
C ILE A 158 -10.17 1.38 15.03
N LYS A 159 -9.16 1.07 15.86
CA LYS A 159 -9.31 0.70 17.27
C LYS A 159 -8.33 1.49 18.13
N ALA A 160 -8.60 1.54 19.43
CA ALA A 160 -7.63 1.98 20.44
C ALA A 160 -6.34 1.15 20.37
#